data_AF-A0A961Z8F6-F1
#
_entry.id   AF-A0A961Z8F6-F1
#
_cell.length_a   1.000
_cell.length_b   1.000
_cell.length_c   1.000
_cell.angle_alpha   90.00
_cell.angle_beta   90.00
_cell.angle_gamma   90.00
#
_symmetry.space_group_name_H-M   'P 1'
#
loop_
_entity.id
_entity.type
_entity.pdbx_description
1 polymer ?
#
loop_
_entity_poly.entity_id
_entity_poly.type
_entity_poly.pdbx_seq_one_letter_code
_entity_poly.pdbx_strand_id
1 'polypeptide(L)'
;MPPNRAANADTDNNGKRATAGQRGRRRLRTTLMLGLVVVTVAGLIAVNWPLFVGDWDTRAISASRAKHRAMWALGQTLPGTPDLAALDKRLADGGFTLRQPILIRIFKREFELEIWKAKDGRYHRFATYPICRWSGKLGPKLKTGDRQAPEGFYSVSKSQLNPNSRWHRSFNLGFPNTYDRGHGRTGSFLMVHGGCSSVGCYAMTNAVIDEIWQLVTSALDAGQKSFQVQAFPFRMSEENLATKVDDPLYPFWLSLKQGFDLFEKNGIPPRVRVCRGAYAFLPGNRVSDDGQSATASCEGLPPASGNQES
;
A
#
# COMPACT_ATOMS: atom_id res chain seq x y z
N MET A 1 59.48 -33.71 -67.93
CA MET A 1 59.63 -34.96 -67.16
C MET A 1 58.47 -35.06 -66.16
N PRO A 2 57.53 -36.01 -66.37
CA PRO A 2 56.54 -36.50 -65.39
C PRO A 2 57.24 -37.53 -64.44
N PRO A 3 56.59 -38.40 -63.60
CA PRO A 3 55.17 -38.80 -63.41
C PRO A 3 54.67 -38.75 -61.94
N ASN A 4 53.38 -38.80 -61.57
CA ASN A 4 52.24 -39.71 -61.78
C ASN A 4 52.27 -41.03 -60.96
N ARG A 5 51.40 -41.20 -59.94
CA ARG A 5 50.52 -42.39 -59.76
C ARG A 5 49.58 -42.31 -58.55
N ALA A 6 48.41 -42.93 -58.74
CA ALA A 6 47.21 -42.95 -57.91
C ALA A 6 46.97 -44.30 -57.20
N ALA A 7 45.99 -44.31 -56.28
CA ALA A 7 45.09 -45.41 -55.83
C ALA A 7 44.80 -45.26 -54.31
N ASN A 8 43.69 -45.69 -53.68
CA ASN A 8 42.26 -45.88 -53.98
C ASN A 8 41.64 -46.38 -52.63
N ALA A 9 40.39 -45.99 -52.31
CA ALA A 9 39.40 -46.63 -51.42
C ALA A 9 39.80 -47.19 -50.02
N ASP A 10 39.07 -46.83 -48.95
CA ASP A 10 37.93 -47.63 -48.46
C ASP A 10 37.19 -46.91 -47.31
N THR A 11 35.88 -47.13 -47.28
CA THR A 11 34.91 -46.63 -46.32
C THR A 11 34.95 -47.41 -45.01
N ASP A 12 34.84 -46.74 -43.85
CA ASP A 12 34.34 -47.42 -42.65
C ASP A 12 33.58 -46.47 -41.71
N ASN A 13 32.26 -46.42 -41.90
CA ASN A 13 31.32 -45.70 -41.05
C ASN A 13 30.77 -46.69 -40.00
N ASN A 14 31.45 -46.77 -38.85
CA ASN A 14 31.14 -47.72 -37.79
C ASN A 14 29.89 -47.30 -36.97
N GLY A 15 28.71 -47.47 -37.58
CA GLY A 15 27.41 -47.28 -36.94
C GLY A 15 26.94 -48.54 -36.21
N LYS A 16 27.26 -48.68 -34.92
CA LYS A 16 26.71 -49.74 -34.05
C LYS A 16 25.17 -49.62 -33.96
N ARG A 17 24.43 -50.41 -34.77
CA ARG A 17 22.97 -50.54 -34.67
C ARG A 17 22.60 -51.29 -33.39
N ALA A 18 22.07 -50.57 -32.39
CA ALA A 18 21.50 -51.16 -31.18
C ALA A 18 20.34 -52.12 -31.52
N THR A 19 20.35 -53.31 -30.91
CA THR A 19 19.35 -54.38 -31.11
C THR A 19 17.98 -53.98 -30.55
N ALA A 20 16.89 -54.57 -31.05
CA ALA A 20 15.52 -54.22 -30.66
C ALA A 20 15.27 -54.28 -29.14
N GLY A 21 15.88 -55.27 -28.45
CA GLY A 21 15.82 -55.38 -26.98
C GLY A 21 16.55 -54.27 -26.22
N GLN A 22 17.67 -53.76 -26.76
CA GLN A 22 18.37 -52.59 -26.20
C GLN A 22 17.57 -51.30 -26.40
N ARG A 23 16.86 -51.16 -27.52
CA ARG A 23 15.97 -50.00 -27.77
C ARG A 23 14.76 -50.00 -26.85
N GLY A 24 14.17 -51.17 -26.58
CA GLY A 24 13.06 -51.33 -25.63
C GLY A 24 13.43 -50.98 -24.18
N ARG A 25 14.56 -51.49 -23.69
CA ARG A 25 15.08 -51.16 -22.35
C ARG A 25 15.51 -49.69 -22.22
N ARG A 26 16.09 -49.09 -23.27
CA ARG A 26 16.38 -47.65 -23.28
C ARG A 26 15.10 -46.84 -23.22
N ARG A 27 14.11 -47.11 -24.09
CA ARG A 27 12.81 -46.41 -24.06
C ARG A 27 12.15 -46.50 -22.70
N LEU A 28 12.05 -47.70 -22.11
CA LEU A 28 11.43 -47.89 -20.79
C LEU A 28 12.19 -47.12 -19.68
N ARG A 29 13.53 -47.13 -19.70
CA ARG A 29 14.36 -46.33 -18.78
C ARG A 29 14.16 -44.83 -18.99
N THR A 30 14.07 -44.36 -20.23
CA THR A 30 13.83 -42.94 -20.53
C THR A 30 12.43 -42.52 -20.07
N THR A 31 11.40 -43.36 -20.26
CA THR A 31 10.03 -43.09 -19.81
C THR A 31 9.93 -43.08 -18.28
N LEU A 32 10.58 -44.02 -17.60
CA LEU A 32 10.66 -44.05 -16.12
C LEU A 32 11.42 -42.85 -15.57
N MET A 33 12.55 -42.46 -16.19
CA MET A 33 13.29 -41.25 -15.83
C MET A 33 12.47 -39.97 -16.05
N LEU A 34 11.76 -39.85 -17.17
CA LEU A 34 10.86 -38.71 -17.41
C LEU A 34 9.73 -38.66 -16.37
N GLY A 35 9.13 -39.81 -16.06
CA GLY A 35 8.09 -39.91 -15.03
C GLY A 35 8.60 -39.46 -13.66
N LEU A 36 9.81 -39.91 -13.28
CA LEU A 36 10.45 -39.50 -12.02
C LEU A 36 10.73 -37.98 -11.99
N VAL A 37 11.22 -37.40 -13.09
CA VAL A 37 11.46 -35.95 -13.20
C VAL A 37 10.16 -35.16 -13.12
N VAL A 38 9.09 -35.61 -13.76
CA VAL A 38 7.78 -34.93 -13.69
C VAL A 38 7.23 -34.98 -12.26
N VAL A 39 7.34 -36.13 -11.58
CA VAL A 39 6.88 -36.27 -10.18
C VAL A 39 7.70 -35.41 -9.22
N THR A 40 9.03 -35.35 -9.39
CA THR A 40 9.88 -34.51 -8.52
C THR A 40 9.66 -33.02 -8.79
N VAL A 41 9.51 -32.59 -10.05
CA VAL A 41 9.17 -31.20 -10.39
C VAL A 41 7.78 -30.85 -9.88
N ALA A 42 6.77 -31.69 -10.08
CA ALA A 42 5.42 -31.46 -9.55
C ALA A 42 5.40 -31.43 -8.01
N GLY A 43 6.18 -32.30 -7.35
CA GLY A 43 6.36 -32.30 -5.91
C GLY A 43 7.05 -31.04 -5.40
N LEU A 44 8.12 -30.58 -6.06
CA LEU A 44 8.79 -29.32 -5.74
C LEU A 44 7.87 -28.12 -5.97
N ILE A 45 7.10 -28.11 -7.06
CA ILE A 45 6.11 -27.06 -7.32
C ILE A 45 5.03 -27.09 -6.25
N ALA A 46 4.47 -28.24 -5.88
CA ALA A 46 3.42 -28.34 -4.86
C ALA A 46 3.93 -27.96 -3.45
N VAL A 47 5.15 -28.36 -3.09
CA VAL A 47 5.79 -28.02 -1.80
C VAL A 47 6.10 -26.53 -1.73
N ASN A 48 6.52 -25.92 -2.84
CA ASN A 48 6.82 -24.48 -2.91
C ASN A 48 5.62 -23.63 -3.36
N TRP A 49 4.49 -24.23 -3.75
CA TRP A 49 3.25 -23.55 -4.14
C TRP A 49 2.84 -22.54 -3.07
N PRO A 50 2.85 -22.84 -1.76
CA PRO A 50 2.52 -21.85 -0.73
C PRO A 50 3.49 -20.65 -0.64
N LEU A 51 4.69 -20.74 -1.21
CA LEU A 51 5.63 -19.62 -1.36
C LEU A 51 5.30 -18.76 -2.59
N PHE A 52 4.70 -19.35 -3.63
CA PHE A 52 4.27 -18.67 -4.85
C PHE A 52 2.79 -18.21 -4.83
N VAL A 53 1.96 -18.75 -3.93
CA VAL A 53 0.50 -18.45 -3.83
C VAL A 53 0.07 -18.12 -2.39
N GLY A 54 1.02 -17.91 -1.48
CA GLY A 54 0.74 -17.43 -0.13
C GLY A 54 0.56 -15.91 -0.09
N ASP A 55 -0.48 -15.44 0.60
CA ASP A 55 -0.64 -14.01 0.91
C ASP A 55 0.42 -13.56 1.93
N TRP A 56 1.61 -13.24 1.40
CA TRP A 56 2.75 -12.74 2.16
C TRP A 56 2.41 -11.49 2.96
N ASP A 57 1.53 -10.64 2.45
CA ASP A 57 1.09 -9.44 3.17
C ASP A 57 0.33 -9.84 4.42
N THR A 58 -0.62 -10.78 4.35
CA THR A 58 -1.36 -11.23 5.54
C THR A 58 -0.43 -11.78 6.62
N ARG A 59 0.60 -12.55 6.24
CA ARG A 59 1.59 -13.09 7.19
C ARG A 59 2.44 -11.97 7.79
N ALA A 60 3.03 -11.10 6.96
CA ALA A 60 3.85 -9.98 7.40
C ALA A 60 3.05 -9.03 8.31
N ILE A 61 1.82 -8.69 7.93
CA ILE A 61 0.92 -7.83 8.71
C ILE A 61 0.60 -8.47 10.07
N SER A 62 0.37 -9.79 10.11
CA SER A 62 0.12 -10.50 11.37
C SER A 62 1.34 -10.50 12.28
N ALA A 63 2.54 -10.70 11.71
CA ALA A 63 3.80 -10.63 12.44
C ALA A 63 4.06 -9.21 12.99
N SER A 64 3.88 -8.17 12.17
CA SER A 64 4.02 -6.76 12.60
C SER A 64 3.04 -6.42 13.74
N ARG A 65 1.78 -6.86 13.66
CA ARG A 65 0.80 -6.69 14.76
C ARG A 65 1.25 -7.35 16.05
N ALA A 66 1.73 -8.60 15.98
CA ALA A 66 2.20 -9.32 17.15
C ALA A 66 3.41 -8.63 17.78
N LYS A 67 4.39 -8.24 16.96
CA LYS A 67 5.59 -7.52 17.38
C LYS A 67 5.25 -6.18 18.03
N HIS A 68 4.48 -5.32 17.36
CA HIS A 68 4.10 -4.01 17.89
C HIS A 68 3.31 -4.13 19.19
N ARG A 69 2.39 -5.11 19.26
CA ARG A 69 1.63 -5.38 20.49
C ARG A 69 2.53 -5.81 21.64
N ALA A 70 3.48 -6.70 21.40
CA ALA A 70 4.43 -7.17 22.41
C ALA A 70 5.32 -6.01 22.91
N MET A 71 5.90 -5.24 22.00
CA MET A 71 6.73 -4.08 22.35
C MET A 71 5.95 -3.05 23.17
N TRP A 72 4.73 -2.71 22.74
CA TRP A 72 3.85 -1.81 23.48
C TRP A 72 3.51 -2.35 24.88
N ALA A 73 3.24 -3.65 25.01
CA ALA A 73 2.96 -4.28 26.30
C ALA A 73 4.18 -4.28 27.25
N LEU A 74 5.39 -4.30 26.68
CA LEU A 74 6.65 -4.17 27.41
C LEU A 74 7.05 -2.70 27.69
N GLY A 75 6.22 -1.72 27.32
CA GLY A 75 6.53 -0.30 27.47
C GLY A 75 7.65 0.20 26.55
N GLN A 76 8.03 -0.58 25.52
CA GLN A 76 9.06 -0.21 24.56
C GLN A 76 8.50 0.71 23.48
N THR A 77 9.34 1.63 22.99
CA THR A 77 9.04 2.46 21.83
C THR A 77 9.01 1.58 20.58
N LEU A 78 8.05 1.84 19.68
CA LEU A 78 7.98 1.08 18.43
C LEU A 78 9.14 1.47 17.51
N PRO A 79 9.68 0.54 16.71
CA PRO A 79 10.72 0.85 15.74
C PRO A 79 10.24 1.93 14.76
N GLY A 80 11.12 2.87 14.43
CA GLY A 80 10.79 4.00 13.56
C GLY A 80 10.02 5.14 14.24
N THR A 81 9.74 5.05 15.56
CA THR A 81 9.22 6.20 16.31
C THR A 81 10.29 7.30 16.31
N PRO A 82 9.99 8.53 15.85
CA PRO A 82 10.94 9.64 15.93
C PRO A 82 11.22 10.02 17.39
N ASP A 83 12.28 10.78 17.63
CA ASP A 83 12.52 11.35 18.96
C ASP A 83 11.41 12.37 19.28
N LEU A 84 10.43 11.91 20.06
CA LEU A 84 9.25 12.69 20.44
C LEU A 84 9.60 13.80 21.43
N ALA A 85 10.71 13.67 22.18
CA ALA A 85 11.18 14.72 23.08
C ALA A 85 11.82 15.89 22.32
N ALA A 86 12.28 15.64 21.09
CA ALA A 86 12.97 16.61 20.25
C ALA A 86 12.06 17.21 19.14
N LEU A 87 10.75 17.33 19.36
CA LEU A 87 9.81 17.85 18.36
C LEU A 87 10.22 19.23 17.81
N ASP A 88 10.53 20.18 18.69
CA ASP A 88 10.90 21.55 18.28
C ASP A 88 12.18 21.56 17.44
N LYS A 89 13.17 20.75 17.85
CA LYS A 89 14.41 20.58 17.08
C LYS A 89 14.13 19.96 15.70
N ARG A 90 13.33 18.90 15.62
CA ARG A 90 13.00 18.25 14.34
C ARG A 90 12.23 19.19 13.40
N LEU A 91 11.34 20.02 13.96
CA LEU A 91 10.65 21.06 13.20
C LEU A 91 11.65 22.08 12.65
N ALA A 92 12.53 22.61 13.51
CA ALA A 92 13.55 23.59 13.13
C ALA A 92 14.50 23.04 12.06
N ASP A 93 15.02 21.82 12.24
CA ASP A 93 15.94 21.18 11.29
C ASP A 93 15.29 20.96 9.91
N GLY A 94 13.97 20.71 9.85
CA GLY A 94 13.20 20.64 8.60
C GLY A 94 12.73 21.99 8.04
N GLY A 95 12.96 23.09 8.77
CA GLY A 95 12.41 24.41 8.46
C GLY A 95 10.88 24.43 8.49
N PHE A 96 10.28 23.73 9.44
CA PHE A 96 8.86 23.68 9.71
C PHE A 96 8.49 24.41 11.00
N THR A 97 7.22 24.77 11.15
CA THR A 97 6.64 25.28 12.40
C THR A 97 5.38 24.49 12.75
N LEU A 98 5.01 24.46 14.03
CA LEU A 98 3.79 23.76 14.48
C LEU A 98 2.52 24.21 13.71
N ARG A 99 2.44 25.49 13.36
CA ARG A 99 1.25 26.15 12.82
C ARG A 99 1.02 25.96 11.32
N GLN A 100 2.00 25.43 10.58
CA GLN A 100 1.84 25.20 9.14
C GLN A 100 0.73 24.17 8.85
N PRO A 101 -0.05 24.38 7.77
CA PRO A 101 -1.00 23.39 7.27
C PRO A 101 -0.39 22.00 7.13
N ILE A 102 -1.20 20.98 7.38
CA ILE A 102 -0.80 19.58 7.34
C ILE A 102 -1.61 18.76 6.36
N LEU A 103 -1.04 17.63 5.93
CA LEU A 103 -1.71 16.51 5.30
C LEU A 103 -1.22 15.22 5.97
N ILE A 104 -2.09 14.21 6.06
CA ILE A 104 -1.71 12.89 6.59
C ILE A 104 -1.81 11.82 5.49
N ARG A 105 -0.83 10.92 5.47
CA ARG A 105 -0.89 9.69 4.66
C ARG A 105 -0.74 8.47 5.55
N ILE A 106 -1.48 7.42 5.27
CA ILE A 106 -1.46 6.18 6.03
C ILE A 106 -1.18 5.04 5.06
N PHE A 107 -0.24 4.17 5.43
CA PHE A 107 0.18 3.03 4.64
C PHE A 107 0.02 1.76 5.48
N LYS A 108 -1.00 0.96 5.13
CA LYS A 108 -1.43 -0.18 5.96
C LYS A 108 -0.37 -1.27 6.02
N ARG A 109 0.19 -1.67 4.89
CA ARG A 109 1.20 -2.74 4.83
C ARG A 109 2.46 -2.37 5.60
N GLU A 110 2.88 -1.11 5.50
CA GLU A 110 4.08 -0.58 6.14
C GLU A 110 3.87 -0.27 7.63
N PHE A 111 2.62 -0.21 8.11
CA PHE A 111 2.27 0.27 9.45
C PHE A 111 2.79 1.70 9.69
N GLU A 112 2.61 2.59 8.72
CA GLU A 112 3.14 3.95 8.79
C GLU A 112 2.05 5.00 8.63
N LEU A 113 2.13 6.05 9.45
CA LEU A 113 1.39 7.30 9.28
C LEU A 113 2.40 8.42 9.06
N GLU A 114 2.30 9.13 7.94
CA GLU A 114 3.13 10.28 7.63
C GLU A 114 2.37 11.58 7.91
N ILE A 115 3.07 12.54 8.50
CA ILE A 115 2.63 13.94 8.53
C ILE A 115 3.47 14.72 7.52
N TRP A 116 2.77 15.39 6.62
CA TRP A 116 3.30 16.32 5.65
C TRP A 116 2.94 17.73 6.07
N LYS A 117 3.88 18.67 5.90
CA LYS A 117 3.69 20.07 6.26
C LYS A 117 3.92 20.98 5.06
N ALA A 118 3.08 22.00 4.97
CA ALA A 118 3.15 23.04 3.98
C ALA A 118 4.38 23.94 4.16
N LYS A 119 5.22 24.05 3.13
CA LYS A 119 6.38 24.93 3.05
C LYS A 119 6.66 25.26 1.58
N ASP A 120 7.05 26.49 1.28
CA ASP A 120 7.48 26.89 -0.07
C ASP A 120 6.45 26.57 -1.19
N GLY A 121 5.16 26.74 -0.88
CA GLY A 121 4.06 26.52 -1.82
C GLY A 121 3.66 25.06 -2.07
N ARG A 122 4.27 24.10 -1.37
CA ARG A 122 3.96 22.67 -1.47
C ARG A 122 4.08 21.96 -0.12
N TYR A 123 3.74 20.68 -0.09
CA TYR A 123 3.86 19.81 1.08
C TYR A 123 5.16 19.03 1.04
N HIS A 124 5.84 19.01 2.18
CA HIS A 124 7.05 18.22 2.41
C HIS A 124 6.80 17.29 3.59
N ARG A 125 7.31 16.07 3.52
CA ARG A 125 7.18 15.11 4.61
C ARG A 125 7.97 15.62 5.82
N PHE A 126 7.27 15.83 6.93
CA PHE A 126 7.90 16.21 8.18
C PHE A 126 8.35 14.97 8.96
N ALA A 127 7.45 14.01 9.16
CA ALA A 127 7.73 12.84 9.97
C ALA A 127 6.91 11.62 9.53
N THR A 128 7.44 10.44 9.83
CA THR A 128 6.75 9.16 9.72
C THR A 128 6.63 8.57 11.12
N TYR A 129 5.44 8.07 11.46
CA TYR A 129 5.11 7.50 12.76
C TYR A 129 4.66 6.05 12.59
N PRO A 130 5.16 5.12 13.42
CA PRO A 130 4.72 3.74 13.38
C PRO A 130 3.31 3.60 13.95
N ILE A 131 2.44 2.92 13.21
CA ILE A 131 1.11 2.51 13.63
C ILE A 131 1.27 1.26 14.50
N CYS A 132 0.74 1.30 15.73
CA CYS A 132 0.80 0.13 16.61
C CYS A 132 -0.12 -0.98 16.11
N ARG A 133 -1.36 -0.62 15.71
CA ARG A 133 -2.33 -1.60 15.22
C ARG A 133 -3.38 -0.99 14.30
N TRP A 134 -3.74 -1.75 13.28
CA TRP A 134 -4.98 -1.59 12.53
C TRP A 134 -5.57 -2.97 12.24
N SER A 135 -6.88 -3.07 12.00
CA SER A 135 -7.61 -4.35 11.87
C SER A 135 -8.03 -4.66 10.44
N GLY A 136 -8.22 -5.96 10.16
CA GLY A 136 -8.59 -6.47 8.85
C GLY A 136 -7.37 -6.87 8.01
N LYS A 137 -7.50 -6.77 6.69
CA LYS A 137 -6.44 -7.03 5.70
C LYS A 137 -6.24 -5.82 4.79
N LEU A 138 -5.38 -5.93 3.79
CA LEU A 138 -5.36 -4.93 2.71
C LEU A 138 -6.71 -4.95 1.99
N GLY A 139 -7.20 -3.76 1.67
CA GLY A 139 -8.54 -3.52 1.14
C GLY A 139 -9.39 -2.56 1.99
N PRO A 140 -10.43 -1.98 1.37
CA PRO A 140 -11.27 -0.97 1.99
C PRO A 140 -12.23 -1.59 3.02
N LYS A 141 -12.70 -0.76 3.93
CA LYS A 141 -13.85 -1.07 4.78
C LYS A 141 -15.13 -1.10 3.94
N LEU A 142 -16.00 -2.10 4.13
CA LEU A 142 -17.23 -2.27 3.35
C LEU A 142 -18.50 -2.15 4.19
N LYS A 143 -18.52 -2.69 5.42
CA LYS A 143 -19.74 -2.71 6.24
C LYS A 143 -19.49 -2.62 7.73
N THR A 144 -20.50 -2.21 8.49
CA THR A 144 -20.46 -2.27 9.96
C THR A 144 -20.09 -3.69 10.43
N GLY A 145 -19.16 -3.80 11.38
CA GLY A 145 -18.75 -5.08 11.97
C GLY A 145 -17.71 -5.88 11.18
N ASP A 146 -17.28 -5.45 9.99
CA ASP A 146 -16.24 -6.16 9.20
C ASP A 146 -14.81 -6.10 9.79
N ARG A 147 -14.62 -5.34 10.89
CA ARG A 147 -13.34 -5.14 11.58
C ARG A 147 -12.22 -4.64 10.64
N GLN A 148 -12.59 -3.89 9.60
CA GLN A 148 -11.67 -3.46 8.55
C GLN A 148 -11.33 -1.97 8.70
N ALA A 149 -10.04 -1.64 8.66
CA ALA A 149 -9.58 -0.26 8.52
C ALA A 149 -9.81 0.24 7.07
N PRO A 150 -10.28 1.48 6.88
CA PRO A 150 -10.67 2.01 5.58
C PRO A 150 -9.47 2.21 4.63
N GLU A 151 -9.75 2.42 3.35
CA GLU A 151 -8.77 2.85 2.35
C GLU A 151 -9.46 3.88 1.46
N GLY A 152 -8.82 5.00 1.16
CA GLY A 152 -9.42 6.11 0.43
C GLY A 152 -8.95 7.49 0.88
N PHE A 153 -9.69 8.51 0.45
CA PHE A 153 -9.40 9.92 0.72
C PHE A 153 -10.44 10.51 1.67
N TYR A 154 -9.97 11.06 2.76
CA TYR A 154 -10.79 11.54 3.87
C TYR A 154 -10.45 12.98 4.21
N SER A 155 -11.35 13.64 4.93
CA SER A 155 -11.22 15.04 5.36
C SER A 155 -11.48 15.11 6.85
N VAL A 156 -10.58 15.77 7.58
CA VAL A 156 -10.69 15.93 9.03
C VAL A 156 -10.65 17.41 9.37
N SER A 157 -11.70 17.88 10.02
CA SER A 157 -11.85 19.23 10.55
C SER A 157 -11.84 19.23 12.08
N LYS A 158 -11.83 20.42 12.68
CA LYS A 158 -11.82 20.59 14.14
C LYS A 158 -12.99 19.88 14.84
N SER A 159 -14.16 19.76 14.20
CA SER A 159 -15.33 19.07 14.76
C SER A 159 -15.16 17.55 14.88
N GLN A 160 -14.16 16.97 14.22
CA GLN A 160 -13.86 15.54 14.27
C GLN A 160 -12.81 15.20 15.32
N LEU A 161 -12.28 16.20 16.05
CA LEU A 161 -11.35 16.01 17.15
C LEU A 161 -12.08 15.57 18.42
N ASN A 162 -11.53 14.60 19.12
CA ASN A 162 -12.00 14.12 20.42
C ASN A 162 -10.84 14.04 21.43
N PRO A 163 -10.61 15.10 22.25
CA PRO A 163 -9.57 15.10 23.26
C PRO A 163 -9.85 14.09 24.39
N ASN A 164 -11.12 13.87 24.72
CA ASN A 164 -11.57 13.01 25.81
C ASN A 164 -11.85 11.57 25.34
N SER A 165 -11.07 11.10 24.38
CA SER A 165 -11.22 9.75 23.84
C SER A 165 -10.91 8.69 24.90
N ARG A 166 -11.73 7.64 24.94
CA ARG A 166 -11.47 6.44 25.76
C ARG A 166 -10.15 5.73 25.40
N TRP A 167 -9.57 6.05 24.25
CA TRP A 167 -8.32 5.50 23.75
C TRP A 167 -7.17 6.52 23.72
N HIS A 168 -7.21 7.54 24.59
CA HIS A 168 -6.19 8.60 24.69
C HIS A 168 -6.05 9.44 23.41
N ARG A 169 -6.85 10.51 23.31
CA ARG A 169 -7.00 11.40 22.14
C ARG A 169 -7.36 10.68 20.85
N SER A 170 -8.21 11.27 20.03
CA SER A 170 -8.54 10.68 18.73
C SER A 170 -9.15 11.69 17.78
N PHE A 171 -8.97 11.48 16.48
CA PHE A 171 -9.76 12.18 15.47
C PHE A 171 -10.43 11.19 14.52
N ASN A 172 -11.68 11.49 14.15
CA ASN A 172 -12.47 10.67 13.24
C ASN A 172 -12.14 11.01 11.78
N LEU A 173 -11.86 10.00 10.96
CA LEU A 173 -11.57 10.17 9.53
C LEU A 173 -12.77 10.67 8.72
N GLY A 174 -14.00 10.53 9.23
CA GLY A 174 -15.20 10.89 8.47
C GLY A 174 -15.63 9.82 7.47
N PHE A 175 -15.23 8.56 7.69
CA PHE A 175 -15.82 7.41 7.01
C PHE A 175 -17.28 7.22 7.45
N PRO A 176 -18.20 6.88 6.53
CA PRO A 176 -17.99 6.73 5.08
C PRO A 176 -17.92 8.09 4.38
N ASN A 177 -16.95 8.27 3.47
CA ASN A 177 -16.88 9.47 2.62
C ASN A 177 -17.91 9.39 1.47
N THR A 178 -17.88 10.34 0.53
CA THR A 178 -18.80 10.34 -0.63
C THR A 178 -18.65 9.11 -1.53
N TYR A 179 -17.42 8.63 -1.74
CA TYR A 179 -17.17 7.40 -2.52
C TYR A 179 -17.76 6.21 -1.79
N ASP A 180 -17.50 6.10 -0.48
CA ASP A 180 -17.96 5.00 0.35
C ASP A 180 -19.49 4.92 0.37
N ARG A 181 -20.17 6.06 0.57
CA ARG A 181 -21.64 6.15 0.54
C ARG A 181 -22.21 5.79 -0.84
N GLY A 182 -21.55 6.23 -1.92
CA GLY A 182 -21.95 5.90 -3.29
C GLY A 182 -21.88 4.39 -3.60
N HIS A 183 -21.07 3.63 -2.85
CA HIS A 183 -20.99 2.16 -2.95
C HIS A 183 -21.79 1.44 -1.86
N GLY A 184 -22.67 2.13 -1.14
CA GLY A 184 -23.47 1.54 -0.07
C GLY A 184 -22.65 1.04 1.12
N ARG A 185 -21.42 1.53 1.31
CA ARG A 185 -20.57 1.11 2.42
C ARG A 185 -21.07 1.69 3.73
N THR A 186 -21.05 0.87 4.79
CA THR A 186 -21.60 1.23 6.10
C THR A 186 -20.57 1.18 7.22
N GLY A 187 -20.82 1.94 8.28
CA GLY A 187 -19.97 2.05 9.46
C GLY A 187 -19.80 3.49 9.91
N SER A 188 -19.06 3.70 10.98
CA SER A 188 -18.77 5.02 11.55
C SER A 188 -17.62 4.92 12.56
N PHE A 189 -17.07 6.07 12.95
CA PHE A 189 -16.02 6.18 13.98
C PHE A 189 -14.72 5.43 13.64
N LEU A 190 -14.28 5.54 12.39
CA LEU A 190 -12.96 5.07 11.98
C LEU A 190 -11.97 6.18 12.33
N MET A 191 -11.19 5.96 13.37
CA MET A 191 -10.37 6.98 14.01
C MET A 191 -8.88 6.72 13.84
N VAL A 192 -8.09 7.78 14.00
CA VAL A 192 -6.70 7.67 14.44
C VAL A 192 -6.68 8.01 15.93
N HIS A 193 -6.12 7.14 16.76
CA HIS A 193 -6.20 7.27 18.23
C HIS A 193 -5.00 6.62 18.95
N GLY A 194 -4.88 6.83 20.26
CA GLY A 194 -3.83 6.23 21.10
C GLY A 194 -4.05 4.76 21.49
N GLY A 195 -3.12 4.21 22.27
CA GLY A 195 -3.10 2.82 22.72
C GLY A 195 -2.47 1.84 21.74
N CYS A 196 -3.01 0.61 21.66
CA CYS A 196 -2.55 -0.40 20.69
C CYS A 196 -3.62 -1.47 20.45
N SER A 197 -4.89 -1.04 20.41
CA SER A 197 -6.05 -1.89 20.14
C SER A 197 -6.87 -1.27 19.03
N SER A 198 -7.43 -2.08 18.13
CA SER A 198 -8.25 -1.57 17.03
C SER A 198 -9.29 -2.60 16.62
N VAL A 199 -10.48 -2.12 16.23
CA VAL A 199 -11.55 -2.90 15.58
C VAL A 199 -11.96 -2.23 14.25
N GLY A 200 -11.01 -1.53 13.61
CA GLY A 200 -11.20 -0.80 12.35
C GLY A 200 -10.52 0.58 12.31
N CYS A 201 -9.93 1.03 13.42
CA CYS A 201 -9.18 2.27 13.52
C CYS A 201 -7.69 2.09 13.20
N TYR A 202 -6.95 3.19 13.12
CA TYR A 202 -5.49 3.23 13.18
C TYR A 202 -5.06 3.61 14.60
N ALA A 203 -4.64 2.62 15.37
CA ALA A 203 -4.14 2.82 16.72
C ALA A 203 -2.64 3.12 16.69
N MET A 204 -2.31 4.32 17.11
CA MET A 204 -0.96 4.79 17.45
C MET A 204 -0.71 4.52 18.94
N THR A 205 0.54 4.59 19.41
CA THR A 205 0.80 4.62 20.86
C THR A 205 0.36 5.96 21.47
N ASN A 206 0.16 6.03 22.79
CA ASN A 206 -0.23 7.27 23.46
C ASN A 206 0.76 8.42 23.19
N ALA A 207 2.07 8.14 23.33
CA ALA A 207 3.10 9.14 23.08
C ALA A 207 3.10 9.62 21.61
N VAL A 208 2.91 8.71 20.65
CA VAL A 208 2.86 9.06 19.23
C VAL A 208 1.61 9.90 18.92
N ILE A 209 0.43 9.52 19.43
CA ILE A 209 -0.78 10.30 19.17
C ILE A 209 -0.74 11.66 19.87
N ASP A 210 -0.02 11.82 20.98
CA ASP A 210 0.13 13.11 21.65
C ASP A 210 0.84 14.14 20.76
N GLU A 211 1.93 13.73 20.11
CA GLU A 211 2.64 14.58 19.15
C GLU A 211 1.81 14.84 17.89
N ILE A 212 1.20 13.79 17.31
CA ILE A 212 0.30 13.95 16.15
C ILE A 212 -0.83 14.91 16.48
N TRP A 213 -1.41 14.80 17.69
CA TRP A 213 -2.46 15.68 18.17
C TRP A 213 -1.98 17.13 18.27
N GLN A 214 -0.78 17.37 18.81
CA GLN A 214 -0.20 18.71 18.88
C GLN A 214 -0.03 19.32 17.49
N LEU A 215 0.46 18.55 16.50
CA LEU A 215 0.62 18.99 15.11
C LEU A 215 -0.73 19.29 14.45
N VAL A 216 -1.71 18.40 14.63
CA VAL A 216 -3.07 18.54 14.09
C VAL A 216 -3.78 19.77 14.67
N THR A 217 -3.81 19.89 15.99
CA THR A 217 -4.48 21.01 16.67
C THR A 217 -3.81 22.34 16.35
N SER A 218 -2.47 22.39 16.33
CA SER A 218 -1.74 23.61 15.99
C SER A 218 -2.03 24.12 14.58
N ALA A 219 -2.15 23.22 13.59
CA ALA A 219 -2.48 23.60 12.22
C ALA A 219 -3.93 24.09 12.09
N LEU A 220 -4.87 23.40 12.73
CA LEU A 220 -6.29 23.78 12.73
C LEU A 220 -6.52 25.11 13.48
N ASP A 221 -5.87 25.30 14.63
CA ASP A 221 -5.94 26.53 15.43
C ASP A 221 -5.22 27.70 14.75
N ALA A 222 -4.31 27.42 13.81
CA ALA A 222 -3.67 28.40 12.94
C ALA A 222 -4.50 28.77 11.70
N GLY A 223 -5.70 28.19 11.53
CA GLY A 223 -6.65 28.58 10.49
C GLY A 223 -6.81 27.57 9.35
N GLN A 224 -6.10 26.42 9.37
CA GLN A 224 -6.42 25.35 8.44
C GLN A 224 -7.83 24.82 8.77
N LYS A 225 -8.79 24.92 7.83
CA LYS A 225 -10.19 24.55 8.09
C LYS A 225 -10.37 23.04 8.29
N SER A 226 -9.60 22.27 7.53
CA SER A 226 -9.58 20.81 7.52
C SER A 226 -8.30 20.35 6.81
N PHE A 227 -7.84 19.13 7.10
CA PHE A 227 -6.73 18.49 6.40
C PHE A 227 -7.18 17.19 5.73
N GLN A 228 -6.50 16.81 4.65
CA GLN A 228 -6.76 15.55 3.97
C GLN A 228 -6.04 14.40 4.70
N VAL A 229 -6.71 13.26 4.81
CA VAL A 229 -6.09 11.98 5.21
C VAL A 229 -6.22 11.01 4.06
N GLN A 230 -5.08 10.54 3.55
CA GLN A 230 -5.03 9.57 2.45
C GLN A 230 -4.61 8.21 2.99
N ALA A 231 -5.53 7.24 3.00
CA ALA A 231 -5.28 5.90 3.50
C ALA A 231 -5.10 4.90 2.35
N PHE A 232 -3.89 4.36 2.23
CA PHE A 232 -3.48 3.47 1.16
C PHE A 232 -3.23 2.03 1.67
N PRO A 233 -3.42 1.02 0.81
CA PRO A 233 -3.07 -0.36 1.15
C PRO A 233 -1.56 -0.50 1.42
N PHE A 234 -0.75 0.16 0.62
CA PHE A 234 0.71 0.11 0.64
C PHE A 234 1.29 1.35 -0.06
N ARG A 235 2.61 1.51 -0.04
CA ARG A 235 3.29 2.50 -0.90
C ARG A 235 2.95 2.22 -2.37
N MET A 236 2.25 3.14 -3.04
CA MET A 236 1.63 2.91 -4.37
C MET A 236 2.64 2.92 -5.56
N SER A 237 3.81 2.29 -5.39
CA SER A 237 4.79 2.11 -6.46
C SER A 237 4.30 1.10 -7.50
N GLU A 238 4.85 1.20 -8.71
CA GLU A 238 4.56 0.25 -9.80
C GLU A 238 4.88 -1.19 -9.40
N GLU A 239 6.02 -1.40 -8.73
CA GLU A 239 6.44 -2.71 -8.23
C GLU A 239 5.39 -3.31 -7.28
N ASN A 240 4.91 -2.53 -6.32
CA ASN A 240 3.94 -3.00 -5.36
C ASN A 240 2.60 -3.35 -6.02
N LEU A 241 2.16 -2.55 -7.00
CA LEU A 241 0.95 -2.84 -7.77
C LEU A 241 1.11 -4.04 -8.70
N ALA A 242 2.29 -4.24 -9.29
CA ALA A 242 2.57 -5.39 -10.14
C ALA A 242 2.44 -6.73 -9.38
N THR A 243 2.63 -6.73 -8.05
CA THR A 243 2.37 -7.93 -7.23
C THR A 243 0.88 -8.21 -7.00
N LYS A 244 -0.02 -7.34 -7.49
CA LYS A 244 -1.45 -7.32 -7.17
C LYS A 244 -2.37 -7.42 -8.39
N VAL A 245 -1.86 -7.66 -9.59
CA VAL A 245 -2.66 -7.59 -10.83
C VAL A 245 -3.87 -8.52 -10.81
N ASP A 246 -3.73 -9.69 -10.18
CA ASP A 246 -4.77 -10.71 -10.09
C ASP A 246 -5.69 -10.53 -8.86
N ASP A 247 -5.45 -9.52 -8.01
CA ASP A 247 -6.30 -9.24 -6.85
C ASP A 247 -7.61 -8.58 -7.30
N PRO A 248 -8.78 -9.02 -6.81
CA PRO A 248 -10.06 -8.36 -7.12
C PRO A 248 -10.12 -6.87 -6.75
N LEU A 249 -9.27 -6.41 -5.82
CA LEU A 249 -9.16 -5.01 -5.42
C LEU A 249 -8.21 -4.19 -6.31
N TYR A 250 -7.52 -4.81 -7.28
CA TYR A 250 -6.59 -4.13 -8.16
C TYR A 250 -7.20 -2.90 -8.86
N PRO A 251 -8.42 -2.95 -9.44
CA PRO A 251 -9.03 -1.75 -10.03
C PRO A 251 -9.27 -0.62 -9.02
N PHE A 252 -9.64 -0.97 -7.78
CA PHE A 252 -9.79 0.00 -6.70
C PHE A 252 -8.44 0.62 -6.33
N TRP A 253 -7.38 -0.17 -6.20
CA TRP A 253 -6.04 0.35 -5.92
C TRP A 253 -5.48 1.22 -7.06
N LEU A 254 -5.73 0.87 -8.32
CA LEU A 254 -5.42 1.75 -9.45
C LEU A 254 -6.14 3.10 -9.34
N SER A 255 -7.39 3.12 -8.88
CA SER A 255 -8.10 4.39 -8.65
C SER A 255 -7.43 5.23 -7.55
N LEU A 256 -6.95 4.60 -6.47
CA LEU A 256 -6.21 5.32 -5.41
C LEU A 256 -4.86 5.86 -5.92
N LYS A 257 -4.20 5.11 -6.80
CA LYS A 257 -2.90 5.48 -7.39
C LYS A 257 -2.98 6.82 -8.12
N GLN A 258 -4.07 7.10 -8.83
CA GLN A 258 -4.23 8.38 -9.56
C GLN A 258 -4.10 9.59 -8.63
N GLY A 259 -4.77 9.55 -7.47
CA GLY A 259 -4.67 10.61 -6.46
C GLY A 259 -3.31 10.62 -5.76
N PHE A 260 -2.72 9.44 -5.52
CA PHE A 260 -1.36 9.31 -4.98
C PHE A 260 -0.33 10.00 -5.88
N ASP A 261 -0.30 9.65 -7.17
CA ASP A 261 0.65 10.17 -8.16
C ASP A 261 0.49 11.67 -8.39
N LEU A 262 -0.74 12.21 -8.35
CA LEU A 262 -0.97 13.65 -8.44
C LEU A 262 -0.34 14.43 -7.28
N PHE A 263 -0.37 13.87 -6.06
CA PHE A 263 0.32 14.48 -4.93
C PHE A 263 1.84 14.31 -5.03
N GLU A 264 2.34 13.14 -5.43
CA GLU A 264 3.80 12.93 -5.64
C GLU A 264 4.36 13.96 -6.63
N LYS A 265 3.64 14.19 -7.73
CA LYS A 265 4.06 15.11 -8.79
C LYS A 265 4.09 16.57 -8.32
N ASN A 266 3.03 17.03 -7.66
CA ASN A 266 2.83 18.46 -7.41
C ASN A 266 3.21 18.88 -5.98
N GLY A 267 3.27 17.93 -5.04
CA GLY A 267 3.33 18.22 -3.61
C GLY A 267 2.11 19.00 -3.10
N ILE A 268 0.98 18.95 -3.80
CA ILE A 268 -0.27 19.62 -3.37
C ILE A 268 -1.38 18.56 -3.36
N PRO A 269 -2.20 18.48 -2.30
CA PRO A 269 -3.25 17.48 -2.21
C PRO A 269 -4.23 17.59 -3.37
N PRO A 270 -4.58 16.48 -4.04
CA PRO A 270 -5.51 16.52 -5.15
C PRO A 270 -6.90 16.90 -4.64
N ARG A 271 -7.67 17.58 -5.50
CA ARG A 271 -9.09 17.78 -5.26
C ARG A 271 -9.81 16.49 -5.64
N VAL A 272 -10.40 15.84 -4.64
CA VAL A 272 -11.03 14.52 -4.80
C VAL A 272 -12.49 14.69 -5.19
N ARG A 273 -12.91 13.98 -6.23
CA ARG A 273 -14.29 13.86 -6.67
C ARG A 273 -14.69 12.39 -6.78
N VAL A 274 -15.99 12.17 -6.88
CA VAL A 274 -16.59 10.89 -7.23
C VAL A 274 -17.45 11.10 -8.46
N CYS A 275 -17.09 10.45 -9.56
CA CYS A 275 -17.78 10.56 -10.84
C CYS A 275 -18.15 9.16 -11.32
N ARG A 276 -19.44 8.92 -11.58
CA ARG A 276 -19.97 7.62 -12.04
C ARG A 276 -19.50 6.43 -11.18
N GLY A 277 -19.45 6.61 -9.86
CA GLY A 277 -19.00 5.57 -8.93
C GLY A 277 -17.47 5.35 -8.90
N ALA A 278 -16.66 6.13 -9.59
CA ALA A 278 -15.21 6.05 -9.48
C ALA A 278 -14.64 7.27 -8.75
N TYR A 279 -13.50 7.10 -8.05
CA TYR A 279 -12.69 8.25 -7.68
C TYR A 279 -12.23 8.97 -8.95
N ALA A 280 -12.25 10.30 -8.90
CA ALA A 280 -11.71 11.15 -9.94
C ALA A 280 -10.97 12.31 -9.28
N PHE A 281 -9.91 12.78 -9.91
CA PHE A 281 -9.01 13.75 -9.29
C PHE A 281 -8.76 14.92 -10.22
N LEU A 282 -8.73 16.11 -9.62
CA LEU A 282 -8.18 17.30 -10.26
C LEU A 282 -6.88 17.67 -9.54
N PRO A 283 -5.92 18.31 -10.24
CA PRO A 283 -4.78 18.92 -9.58
C PRO A 283 -5.23 19.84 -8.43
N GLY A 284 -4.48 19.77 -7.33
CA GLY A 284 -4.58 20.73 -6.25
C GLY A 284 -4.21 22.12 -6.76
N ASN A 285 -4.94 23.14 -6.30
CA ASN A 285 -4.75 24.53 -6.72
C ASN A 285 -3.87 25.32 -5.73
N ARG A 286 -4.04 25.09 -4.41
CA ARG A 286 -3.31 25.78 -3.33
C ARG A 286 -3.23 24.92 -2.07
N VAL A 287 -2.21 25.20 -1.26
CA VAL A 287 -1.91 24.57 0.03
C VAL A 287 -3.00 24.76 1.11
N SER A 288 -3.94 25.69 0.93
CA SER A 288 -4.99 26.04 1.91
C SER A 288 -6.38 25.48 1.63
N ASP A 289 -6.62 24.90 0.44
CA ASP A 289 -7.94 24.42 -0.01
C ASP A 289 -8.09 22.89 0.13
N ASP A 290 -7.18 22.26 0.86
CA ASP A 290 -6.69 20.92 0.60
C ASP A 290 -7.38 19.81 1.40
N GLY A 291 -8.10 20.17 2.46
CA GLY A 291 -8.92 19.25 3.24
C GLY A 291 -10.37 19.15 2.78
N GLN A 292 -10.77 19.63 1.60
CA GLN A 292 -12.17 19.52 1.19
C GLN A 292 -12.62 18.05 1.08
N SER A 293 -13.80 17.75 1.63
CA SER A 293 -14.43 16.44 1.47
C SER A 293 -14.69 16.15 -0.01
N ALA A 294 -14.54 14.88 -0.41
CA ALA A 294 -14.81 14.48 -1.78
C ALA A 294 -16.25 14.82 -2.19
N THR A 295 -16.44 15.37 -3.39
CA THR A 295 -17.76 15.76 -3.92
C THR A 295 -18.24 14.82 -5.03
N ALA A 296 -19.54 14.57 -5.10
CA ALA A 296 -20.12 13.77 -6.19
C ALA A 296 -20.30 14.66 -7.42
N SER A 297 -19.32 14.66 -8.32
CA SER A 297 -19.32 15.51 -9.52
C SER A 297 -18.28 15.03 -10.53
N CYS A 298 -18.61 15.16 -11.83
CA CYS A 298 -17.70 14.94 -12.95
C CYS A 298 -17.12 16.24 -13.53
N GLU A 299 -17.49 17.38 -12.97
CA GLU A 299 -17.17 18.70 -13.52
C GLU A 299 -15.65 18.98 -13.49
N GLY A 300 -15.14 19.48 -14.61
CA GLY A 300 -13.74 19.87 -14.78
C GLY A 300 -12.76 18.71 -14.93
N LEU A 301 -13.24 17.46 -14.94
CA LEU A 301 -12.40 16.30 -15.23
C LEU A 301 -11.96 16.31 -16.69
N PRO A 302 -10.71 15.89 -17.00
CA PRO A 302 -10.30 15.67 -18.37
C PRO A 302 -11.23 14.65 -19.05
N PRO A 303 -11.46 14.75 -20.37
CA PRO A 303 -12.25 13.76 -21.09
C PRO A 303 -11.63 12.39 -20.86
N ALA A 304 -12.48 11.38 -20.62
CA ALA A 304 -12.03 10.00 -20.51
C ALA A 304 -11.22 9.70 -21.77
N SER A 305 -9.99 9.20 -21.60
CA SER A 305 -9.18 8.70 -22.71
C SER A 305 -9.95 7.54 -23.33
N GLY A 306 -10.79 7.85 -24.31
CA GLY A 306 -11.46 6.85 -25.14
C GLY A 306 -10.37 6.07 -25.86
N ASN A 307 -10.50 4.75 -25.87
CA ASN A 307 -9.71 3.87 -26.71
C ASN A 307 -9.66 4.46 -28.12
N GLN A 308 -8.49 4.94 -28.53
CA GLN A 308 -8.17 4.99 -29.95
C GLN A 308 -7.90 3.54 -30.32
N GLU A 309 -8.95 2.82 -30.72
CA GLU A 309 -8.81 1.65 -31.57
C GLU A 309 -8.18 2.12 -32.88
N SER A 310 -6.99 1.64 -33.15
CA SER A 310 -6.36 1.60 -34.48
C SER A 310 -6.05 0.16 -34.81
#